data_AF-A0A8S3Q2C0-F1
#
_entry.id   AF-A0A8S3Q2C0-F1
#
_cell.length_a   1.000
_cell.length_b   1.000
_cell.length_c   1.000
_cell.angle_alpha   90.00
_cell.angle_beta   90.00
_cell.angle_gamma   90.00
#
_symmetry.space_group_name_H-M   'P 1'
#
loop_
_entity.id
_entity.type
_entity.pdbx_description
1 polymer ?
#
loop_
_entity_poly.entity_id
_entity_poly.type
_entity_poly.pdbx_seq_one_letter_code
_entity_poly.pdbx_strand_id
1 'polypeptide(L)'
;MKGNIILCGDLNARSGAEPDFIENDVYDSHTPLCNNYEYDIVQDIRNSYDKKVDTRGKQLTEFCISTNMRILNGRVFGDLFGKFTCHKPVGSSVVDYVVVSEGLMSNILSFEVSDFLPTFSDCHCKLSFNIMATYIKNSSKCNINMTDLTGGYIWSNSSPIKFRDALCHPLCKAKIDDFLKQDFDSEKAATLFADILKLAASKACIFKKKYEKKKDKKM
;
A
#
# COMPACT_ATOMS: atom_id res chain seq x y z
N MET A 1 17.96 -10.75 5.80
CA MET A 1 17.18 -11.37 4.71
C MET A 1 17.10 -10.33 3.59
N LYS A 2 17.73 -10.57 2.44
CA LYS A 2 17.59 -9.71 1.25
C LYS A 2 16.50 -10.35 0.38
N GLY A 3 15.53 -9.57 -0.06
CA GLY A 3 14.44 -10.03 -0.91
C GLY A 3 14.04 -8.92 -1.86
N ASN A 4 13.57 -9.30 -3.05
CA ASN A 4 13.07 -8.34 -4.01
C ASN A 4 11.69 -7.81 -3.58
N ILE A 5 11.44 -6.54 -3.86
CA ILE A 5 10.26 -5.81 -3.38
C ILE A 5 9.40 -5.39 -4.57
N ILE A 6 8.08 -5.46 -4.36
CA ILE A 6 7.08 -4.89 -5.26
C ILE A 6 6.17 -4.01 -4.41
N LEU A 7 6.07 -2.74 -4.76
CA LEU A 7 5.12 -1.77 -4.22
C LEU A 7 4.05 -1.52 -5.28
N CYS A 8 2.78 -1.58 -4.89
CA CYS A 8 1.66 -1.38 -5.81
C CYS A 8 0.50 -0.67 -5.11
N GLY A 9 -0.07 0.35 -5.76
CA GLY A 9 -1.28 1.02 -5.32
C GLY A 9 -1.24 2.53 -5.54
N ASP A 10 -2.20 3.24 -4.94
CA ASP A 10 -2.31 4.70 -4.97
C ASP A 10 -1.19 5.34 -4.13
N LEU A 11 -0.23 5.95 -4.80
CA LEU A 11 0.85 6.71 -4.16
C LEU A 11 0.52 8.21 -4.08
N ASN A 12 -0.61 8.63 -4.67
CA ASN A 12 -1.10 10.00 -4.69
C ASN A 12 -0.03 11.03 -5.09
N ALA A 13 0.76 10.64 -6.09
CA ALA A 13 1.93 11.32 -6.61
C ALA A 13 1.87 11.36 -8.14
N ARG A 14 2.21 12.51 -8.75
CA ARG A 14 2.22 12.63 -10.22
C ARG A 14 3.66 12.77 -10.66
N SER A 15 4.27 11.70 -11.17
CA SER A 15 5.69 11.68 -11.56
C SER A 15 5.93 12.03 -13.03
N GLY A 16 4.87 12.15 -13.84
CA GLY A 16 4.99 12.36 -15.26
C GLY A 16 5.89 11.31 -15.93
N ALA A 17 6.78 11.79 -16.80
CA ALA A 17 7.82 10.99 -17.45
C ALA A 17 9.21 11.20 -16.80
N GLU A 18 9.26 11.73 -15.57
CA GLU A 18 10.53 11.93 -14.87
C GLU A 18 11.27 10.60 -14.70
N PRO A 19 12.60 10.60 -14.90
CA PRO A 19 13.42 9.41 -14.74
C PRO A 19 13.42 8.94 -13.28
N ASP A 20 13.41 7.63 -13.12
CA ASP A 20 13.41 6.90 -11.85
C ASP A 20 14.71 6.10 -11.64
N PHE A 21 15.73 6.44 -12.43
CA PHE A 21 17.09 5.90 -12.42
C PHE A 21 18.06 7.03 -12.79
N ILE A 22 19.34 6.83 -12.54
CA ILE A 22 20.41 7.76 -12.91
C ILE A 22 20.76 7.53 -14.38
N GLU A 23 20.49 8.52 -15.24
CA GLU A 23 20.87 8.46 -16.64
C GLU A 23 22.39 8.51 -16.78
N ASN A 24 22.94 7.68 -17.68
CA ASN A 24 24.38 7.56 -17.93
C ASN A 24 25.21 7.22 -16.67
N ASP A 25 24.66 6.37 -15.80
CA ASP A 25 25.39 5.85 -14.65
C ASP A 25 26.42 4.80 -15.08
N VAL A 26 27.48 5.24 -15.76
CA VAL A 26 28.56 4.39 -16.27
C VAL A 26 29.85 4.64 -15.51
N TYR A 27 30.57 3.56 -15.21
CA TYR A 27 31.96 3.65 -14.80
C TYR A 27 32.81 4.04 -16.00
N ASP A 28 33.31 5.26 -16.03
CA ASP A 28 34.32 5.68 -17.00
C ASP A 28 35.66 6.02 -16.31
N SER A 29 36.72 6.09 -17.11
CA SER A 29 38.07 6.39 -16.62
C SER A 29 38.25 7.81 -16.05
N HIS A 30 37.27 8.69 -16.26
CA HIS A 30 37.29 10.10 -15.86
C HIS A 30 36.48 10.34 -14.58
N THR A 31 35.54 9.46 -14.22
CA THR A 31 34.77 9.45 -12.98
C THR A 31 34.95 8.13 -12.22
N PRO A 32 36.10 7.91 -11.56
CA PRO A 32 36.31 6.71 -10.77
C PRO A 32 35.34 6.70 -9.58
N LEU A 33 34.27 5.92 -9.71
CA LEU A 33 33.31 5.66 -8.63
C LEU A 33 33.91 4.68 -7.62
N CYS A 34 33.40 4.72 -6.38
CA CYS A 34 33.91 3.86 -5.32
C CYS A 34 33.62 2.38 -5.64
N ASN A 35 34.52 1.49 -5.21
CA ASN A 35 34.42 0.05 -5.54
C ASN A 35 33.12 -0.63 -5.09
N ASN A 36 32.34 0.01 -4.21
CA ASN A 36 31.08 -0.52 -3.68
C ASN A 36 29.85 0.18 -4.26
N TYR A 37 30.03 1.03 -5.28
CA TYR A 37 28.93 1.66 -5.99
C TYR A 37 28.29 0.65 -6.95
N GLU A 38 26.99 0.43 -6.79
CA GLU A 38 26.18 -0.36 -7.72
C GLU A 38 25.57 0.61 -8.73
N TYR A 39 26.02 0.53 -9.98
CA TYR A 39 25.52 1.35 -11.09
C TYR A 39 24.12 0.92 -11.50
N ASP A 40 23.30 1.88 -11.87
CA ASP A 40 21.98 1.61 -12.43
C ASP A 40 22.10 0.90 -13.79
N ILE A 41 21.30 -0.14 -13.98
CA ILE A 41 21.13 -0.77 -15.29
C ILE A 41 20.29 0.16 -16.15
N VAL A 42 20.79 0.51 -17.33
CA VAL A 42 20.07 1.34 -18.31
C VAL A 42 18.65 0.80 -18.53
N GLN A 43 17.65 1.62 -18.21
CA GLN A 43 16.24 1.31 -18.42
C GLN A 43 15.66 2.16 -19.55
N ASP A 44 14.62 1.64 -20.20
CA ASP A 44 13.84 2.44 -21.17
C ASP A 44 13.18 3.63 -20.48
N ILE A 45 13.12 4.79 -21.13
CA ILE A 45 12.45 5.98 -20.58
C ILE A 45 10.95 5.72 -20.48
N ARG A 46 10.31 6.15 -19.38
CA ARG A 46 8.87 5.99 -19.19
C ARG A 46 8.09 7.01 -20.01
N ASN A 47 6.98 6.56 -20.57
CA ASN A 47 5.92 7.43 -21.04
C ASN A 47 4.87 7.68 -19.96
N SER A 48 4.08 8.73 -20.15
CA SER A 48 2.92 9.00 -19.30
C SER A 48 1.97 9.92 -20.05
N TYR A 49 0.68 9.61 -20.04
CA TYR A 49 -0.37 10.53 -20.49
C TYR A 49 -0.55 11.69 -19.53
N ASP A 50 -0.27 11.49 -18.25
CA ASP A 50 -0.20 12.56 -17.29
C ASP A 50 1.18 13.23 -17.36
N LYS A 51 1.28 14.41 -17.98
CA LYS A 51 2.53 15.17 -18.06
C LYS A 51 2.78 16.07 -16.86
N LYS A 52 1.86 16.12 -15.89
CA LYS A 52 2.05 16.95 -14.70
C LYS A 52 2.98 16.24 -13.72
N VAL A 53 3.88 17.02 -13.14
CA VAL A 53 4.78 16.58 -12.08
C VAL A 53 4.49 17.40 -10.83
N ASP A 54 4.24 16.74 -9.70
CA ASP A 54 4.09 17.40 -8.40
C ASP A 54 5.24 17.05 -7.43
N THR A 55 5.25 17.69 -6.28
CA THR A 55 6.30 17.49 -5.27
C THR A 55 6.41 16.03 -4.84
N ARG A 56 5.28 15.32 -4.72
CA ARG A 56 5.25 13.91 -4.34
C ARG A 56 5.77 13.01 -5.47
N GLY A 57 5.49 13.38 -6.72
CA GLY A 57 6.04 12.73 -7.90
C GLY A 57 7.56 12.77 -7.95
N LYS A 58 8.15 13.93 -7.63
CA LYS A 58 9.61 14.08 -7.51
C LYS A 58 10.18 13.24 -6.36
N GLN A 59 9.53 13.27 -5.20
CA GLN A 59 9.90 12.43 -4.07
C GLN A 59 9.80 10.94 -4.39
N LEU A 60 8.81 10.53 -5.19
CA LEU A 60 8.66 9.15 -5.64
C LEU A 60 9.80 8.73 -6.57
N THR A 61 10.20 9.57 -7.54
CA THR A 61 11.34 9.24 -8.41
C THR A 61 12.67 9.25 -7.65
N GLU A 62 12.88 10.19 -6.73
CA GLU A 62 14.04 10.20 -5.83
C GLU A 62 14.09 8.96 -4.92
N PHE A 63 12.93 8.54 -4.41
CA PHE A 63 12.81 7.29 -3.66
C PHE A 63 13.20 6.09 -4.54
N CYS A 64 12.72 6.03 -5.78
CA CYS A 64 13.06 4.96 -6.72
C CYS A 64 14.58 4.91 -7.00
N ILE A 65 15.19 6.05 -7.27
CA ILE A 65 16.64 6.17 -7.49
C ILE A 65 17.42 5.70 -6.25
N SER A 66 17.11 6.24 -5.08
CA SER A 66 17.85 5.94 -3.84
C SER A 66 17.68 4.51 -3.32
N THR A 67 16.64 3.79 -3.76
CA THR A 67 16.36 2.41 -3.34
C THR A 67 16.56 1.37 -4.43
N ASN A 68 17.12 1.79 -5.58
CA ASN A 68 17.26 0.97 -6.79
C ASN A 68 15.95 0.24 -7.17
N MET A 69 14.87 1.02 -7.24
CA MET A 69 13.54 0.58 -7.66
C MET A 69 13.13 1.28 -8.94
N ARG A 70 12.23 0.65 -9.70
CA ARG A 70 11.78 1.10 -11.03
C ARG A 70 10.27 1.04 -11.12
N ILE A 71 9.69 2.10 -11.66
CA ILE A 71 8.28 2.24 -11.99
C ILE A 71 7.99 1.50 -13.30
N LEU A 72 6.97 0.65 -13.30
CA LEU A 72 6.55 -0.11 -14.49
C LEU A 72 5.69 0.72 -15.46
N ASN A 73 4.88 1.62 -14.92
CA ASN A 73 3.96 2.47 -15.69
C ASN A 73 4.70 3.22 -16.79
N GLY A 74 4.21 3.09 -18.02
CA GLY A 74 4.78 3.81 -19.16
C GLY A 74 5.97 3.18 -19.86
N ARG A 75 6.47 2.01 -19.43
CA ARG A 75 7.63 1.37 -20.07
C ARG A 75 7.51 -0.13 -20.30
N VAL A 76 6.60 -0.81 -19.62
CA VAL A 76 6.43 -2.26 -19.76
C VAL A 76 5.38 -2.58 -20.83
N PHE A 77 5.56 -3.73 -21.51
CA PHE A 77 4.56 -4.27 -22.42
C PHE A 77 3.17 -4.34 -21.78
N GLY A 78 2.18 -3.75 -22.44
CA GLY A 78 0.80 -3.57 -21.95
C GLY A 78 0.47 -2.14 -21.52
N ASP A 79 1.47 -1.31 -21.20
CA ASP A 79 1.29 0.10 -20.81
C ASP A 79 2.44 1.01 -21.31
N LEU A 80 2.91 0.81 -22.55
CA LEU A 80 4.02 1.57 -23.12
C LEU A 80 3.77 3.07 -23.22
N PHE A 81 2.52 3.53 -23.12
CA PHE A 81 2.15 4.95 -23.21
C PHE A 81 1.92 5.61 -21.84
N GLY A 82 1.81 4.82 -20.78
CA GLY A 82 1.55 5.29 -19.42
C GLY A 82 0.15 5.86 -19.26
N LYS A 83 -0.86 4.99 -19.43
CA LYS A 83 -2.28 5.38 -19.36
C LYS A 83 -2.64 5.99 -18.00
N PHE A 84 -3.66 6.84 -17.99
CA PHE A 84 -4.24 7.35 -16.76
C PHE A 84 -4.72 6.22 -15.85
N THR A 85 -4.40 6.31 -14.56
CA THR A 85 -4.79 5.33 -13.55
C THR A 85 -5.91 5.82 -12.65
N CYS A 86 -6.23 7.11 -12.70
CA CYS A 86 -7.33 7.72 -11.96
C CYS A 86 -8.08 8.76 -12.82
N HIS A 87 -9.40 8.73 -12.77
CA HIS A 87 -10.32 9.62 -13.48
C HIS A 87 -11.27 10.30 -12.49
N LYS A 88 -11.11 11.60 -12.29
CA LYS A 88 -11.98 12.44 -11.44
C LYS A 88 -12.76 13.42 -12.32
N PRO A 89 -13.87 14.01 -11.83
CA PRO A 89 -14.65 15.00 -12.59
C PRO A 89 -13.82 16.19 -13.09
N VAL A 90 -12.78 16.55 -12.35
CA VAL A 90 -11.87 17.68 -12.65
C VAL A 90 -10.66 17.30 -13.52
N GLY A 91 -10.56 16.04 -13.94
CA GLY A 91 -9.50 15.55 -14.82
C GLY A 91 -8.97 14.18 -14.44
N SER A 92 -8.00 13.72 -15.23
CA SER A 92 -7.36 12.41 -15.07
C SER A 92 -5.91 12.57 -14.61
N SER A 93 -5.39 11.54 -13.95
CA SER A 93 -4.02 11.51 -13.45
C SER A 93 -3.43 10.10 -13.43
N VAL A 94 -2.11 10.02 -13.42
CA VAL A 94 -1.36 8.80 -13.08
C VAL A 94 -0.92 8.97 -11.63
N VAL A 95 -1.55 8.22 -10.72
CA VAL A 95 -1.28 8.26 -9.26
C VAL A 95 -1.14 6.88 -8.63
N ASP A 96 -1.75 5.87 -9.26
CA ASP A 96 -1.49 4.46 -8.94
C ASP A 96 -0.29 3.93 -9.74
N TYR A 97 0.68 3.33 -9.05
CA TYR A 97 1.89 2.80 -9.66
C TYR A 97 2.14 1.34 -9.26
N VAL A 98 2.87 0.63 -10.12
CA VAL A 98 3.62 -0.56 -9.72
C VAL A 98 5.10 -0.22 -9.78
N VAL A 99 5.79 -0.40 -8.66
CA VAL A 99 7.22 -0.13 -8.50
C VAL A 99 7.90 -1.41 -8.04
N VAL A 100 8.98 -1.80 -8.69
CA VAL A 100 9.69 -3.06 -8.42
C VAL A 100 11.16 -2.80 -8.15
N SER A 101 11.82 -3.64 -7.36
CA SER A 101 13.28 -3.65 -7.33
C SER A 101 13.85 -3.85 -8.73
N GLU A 102 14.94 -3.17 -9.07
CA GLU A 102 15.55 -3.26 -10.41
C GLU A 102 15.82 -4.72 -10.84
N GLY A 103 16.30 -5.55 -9.92
CA GLY A 103 16.54 -6.98 -10.20
C GLY A 103 15.29 -7.78 -10.63
N LEU A 104 14.08 -7.31 -10.34
CA LEU A 104 12.83 -7.92 -10.80
C LEU A 104 12.38 -7.46 -12.18
N MET A 105 12.97 -6.41 -12.75
CA MET A 105 12.55 -5.89 -14.06
C MET A 105 12.57 -6.99 -15.13
N SER A 106 13.60 -7.84 -15.12
CA SER A 106 13.73 -8.99 -16.04
C SER A 106 12.67 -10.08 -15.85
N ASN A 107 12.01 -10.12 -14.70
CA ASN A 107 10.95 -11.08 -14.39
C ASN A 107 9.55 -10.54 -14.70
N ILE A 108 9.39 -9.24 -14.96
CA ILE A 108 8.10 -8.66 -15.32
C ILE A 108 7.79 -9.00 -16.78
N LEU A 109 6.68 -9.72 -16.99
CA LEU A 109 6.25 -10.15 -18.33
C LEU A 109 5.34 -9.13 -19.00
N SER A 110 4.45 -8.52 -18.21
CA SER A 110 3.53 -7.49 -18.69
C SER A 110 3.01 -6.66 -17.53
N PHE A 111 2.61 -5.43 -17.83
CA PHE A 111 1.88 -4.53 -16.93
C PHE A 111 0.82 -3.79 -17.74
N GLU A 112 -0.40 -3.75 -17.22
CA GLU A 112 -1.54 -3.16 -17.89
C GLU A 112 -2.35 -2.31 -16.90
N VAL A 113 -2.73 -1.13 -17.37
CA VAL A 113 -3.81 -0.34 -16.79
C VAL A 113 -5.08 -0.64 -17.60
N SER A 114 -6.03 -1.33 -16.97
CA SER A 114 -7.32 -1.62 -17.59
C SER A 114 -8.19 -0.37 -17.68
N ASP A 115 -9.20 -0.40 -18.54
CA ASP A 115 -10.16 0.71 -18.64
C ASP A 115 -10.90 0.94 -17.32
N PHE A 116 -11.33 2.19 -17.10
CA PHE A 116 -12.10 2.55 -15.91
C PHE A 116 -13.44 1.81 -15.89
N LEU A 117 -13.72 1.13 -14.77
CA LEU A 117 -14.96 0.41 -14.53
C LEU A 117 -15.67 0.99 -13.30
N PRO A 118 -16.75 1.78 -13.48
CA PRO A 118 -17.49 2.42 -12.38
C PRO A 118 -18.09 1.44 -11.37
N THR A 119 -18.20 0.16 -11.73
CA THR A 119 -18.70 -0.90 -10.85
C THR A 119 -17.68 -1.36 -9.80
N PHE A 120 -16.39 -1.13 -10.05
CA PHE A 120 -15.29 -1.62 -9.20
C PHE A 120 -14.54 -0.52 -8.46
N SER A 121 -14.65 0.74 -8.91
CA SER A 121 -14.03 1.89 -8.27
C SER A 121 -14.82 3.16 -8.57
N ASP A 122 -14.70 4.14 -7.68
CA ASP A 122 -15.23 5.49 -7.84
C ASP A 122 -14.43 6.33 -8.84
N CYS A 123 -13.10 6.12 -8.90
CA CYS A 123 -12.23 6.89 -9.79
C CYS A 123 -10.94 6.17 -10.24
N HIS A 124 -10.59 5.00 -9.72
CA HIS A 124 -9.33 4.32 -10.05
C HIS A 124 -9.50 3.20 -11.07
N CYS A 125 -8.51 3.05 -11.94
CA CYS A 125 -8.37 1.96 -12.88
C CYS A 125 -7.67 0.76 -12.22
N LYS A 126 -8.00 -0.45 -12.68
CA LYS A 126 -7.33 -1.67 -12.21
C LYS A 126 -5.91 -1.74 -12.78
N LEU A 127 -4.95 -1.99 -11.90
CA LEU A 127 -3.58 -2.35 -12.28
C LEU A 127 -3.44 -3.88 -12.32
N SER A 128 -2.87 -4.42 -13.39
CA SER A 128 -2.58 -5.84 -13.54
C SER A 128 -1.15 -6.04 -14.03
N PHE A 129 -0.40 -6.96 -13.41
CA PHE A 129 0.95 -7.31 -13.87
C PHE A 129 1.20 -8.80 -13.73
N ASN A 130 2.08 -9.32 -14.60
CA ASN A 130 2.49 -10.71 -14.62
C ASN A 130 3.98 -10.82 -14.31
N ILE A 131 4.33 -11.79 -13.48
CA ILE A 131 5.70 -12.02 -13.03
C ILE A 131 6.06 -13.47 -13.31
N MET A 132 7.24 -13.67 -13.89
CA MET A 132 7.87 -14.97 -13.98
C MET A 132 8.58 -15.30 -12.67
N ALA A 133 8.15 -16.37 -12.00
CA ALA A 133 8.79 -16.85 -10.79
C ALA A 133 9.04 -18.36 -10.87
N THR A 134 10.26 -18.78 -10.50
CA THR A 134 10.61 -20.18 -10.32
C THR A 134 10.36 -20.55 -8.86
N TYR A 135 9.39 -21.43 -8.61
CA TYR A 135 9.11 -21.92 -7.26
C TYR A 135 9.72 -23.30 -7.04
N ILE A 136 10.59 -23.41 -6.03
CA ILE A 136 11.06 -24.70 -5.53
C ILE A 136 10.08 -25.18 -4.46
N LYS A 137 9.41 -26.31 -4.72
CA LYS A 137 8.50 -26.96 -3.78
C LYS A 137 9.29 -27.62 -2.64
N ASN A 138 9.80 -26.84 -1.71
CA ASN A 138 10.37 -27.38 -0.48
C ASN A 138 9.21 -27.95 0.36
N SER A 139 9.18 -29.28 0.52
CA SER A 139 8.16 -30.01 1.28
C SER A 139 8.25 -29.79 2.79
N SER A 140 9.25 -29.05 3.27
CA SER A 140 9.32 -28.52 4.61
C SER A 140 8.17 -27.53 4.80
N LYS A 141 7.13 -27.95 5.52
CA LYS A 141 6.07 -27.06 6.03
C LYS A 141 6.76 -25.85 6.66
N CYS A 142 6.74 -24.70 6.00
CA CYS A 142 7.04 -23.47 6.71
C CYS A 142 5.88 -23.30 7.69
N ASN A 143 6.15 -23.54 8.98
CA ASN A 143 5.22 -23.14 10.04
C ASN A 143 5.28 -21.61 10.09
N ILE A 144 4.71 -20.95 9.08
CA ILE A 144 4.32 -19.56 9.21
C ILE A 144 3.20 -19.63 10.23
N ASN A 145 3.52 -19.26 11.46
CA ASN A 145 2.50 -18.94 12.46
C ASN A 145 1.77 -17.70 11.92
N MET A 146 0.82 -17.93 11.03
CA MET A 146 -0.16 -16.94 10.64
C MET A 146 -0.84 -16.54 11.95
N THR A 147 -0.54 -15.34 12.43
CA THR A 147 -1.34 -14.78 13.51
C THR A 147 -2.73 -14.61 12.94
N ASP A 148 -3.71 -15.21 13.60
CA ASP A 148 -5.09 -14.93 13.26
C ASP A 148 -5.28 -13.41 13.37
N LEU A 149 -5.85 -12.79 12.32
CA LEU A 149 -6.32 -11.42 12.46
C LEU A 149 -7.21 -11.36 13.69
N THR A 150 -6.85 -10.48 14.62
CA THR A 150 -7.67 -10.19 15.79
C THR A 150 -9.06 -9.80 15.30
N GLY A 151 -10.11 -10.21 16.04
CA GLY A 151 -11.49 -9.90 15.66
C GLY A 151 -11.66 -8.42 15.32
N GLY A 152 -12.55 -8.12 14.36
CA GLY A 152 -12.76 -6.77 13.87
C GLY A 152 -13.97 -6.09 14.48
N TYR A 153 -14.01 -4.75 14.37
CA TYR A 153 -15.20 -3.95 14.63
C TYR A 153 -16.03 -3.85 13.35
N ILE A 154 -17.28 -4.31 13.40
CA ILE A 154 -18.18 -4.25 12.24
C ILE A 154 -19.19 -3.12 12.45
N TRP A 155 -19.08 -2.10 11.61
CA TRP A 155 -20.00 -0.98 11.57
C TRP A 155 -21.16 -1.29 10.62
N SER A 156 -22.36 -1.32 11.18
CA SER A 156 -23.65 -1.45 10.48
C SER A 156 -24.42 -0.14 10.61
N ASN A 157 -25.53 0.00 9.90
CA ASN A 157 -26.42 1.17 10.02
C ASN A 157 -26.90 1.43 11.47
N SER A 158 -26.97 0.39 12.31
CA SER A 158 -27.35 0.51 13.73
C SER A 158 -26.17 0.76 14.68
N SER A 159 -24.93 0.56 14.21
CA SER A 159 -23.73 0.64 15.04
C SER A 159 -23.45 2.04 15.60
N PRO A 160 -23.64 3.15 14.84
CA PRO A 160 -23.45 4.50 15.38
C PRO A 160 -24.32 4.81 16.60
N ILE A 161 -25.59 4.42 16.55
CA ILE A 161 -26.54 4.65 17.64
C ILE A 161 -26.14 3.82 18.87
N LYS A 162 -25.90 2.51 18.68
CA LYS A 162 -25.47 1.60 19.76
C LYS A 162 -24.16 2.06 20.41
N PHE A 163 -23.21 2.55 19.61
CA PHE A 163 -21.93 3.02 20.10
C PHE A 163 -22.07 4.32 20.90
N ARG A 164 -22.89 5.27 20.42
CA ARG A 164 -23.21 6.49 21.16
C ARG A 164 -23.89 6.19 22.50
N ASP A 165 -24.84 5.26 22.50
CA ASP A 165 -25.53 4.85 23.73
C ASP A 165 -24.56 4.13 24.69
N ALA A 166 -23.64 3.33 24.15
CA ALA A 166 -22.59 2.67 24.91
C ALA A 166 -21.56 3.65 25.52
N LEU A 167 -21.25 4.77 24.86
CA LEU A 167 -20.44 5.85 25.46
C LEU A 167 -21.16 6.49 26.65
N CYS A 168 -22.49 6.51 26.64
CA CYS A 168 -23.29 7.01 27.75
C CYS A 168 -23.42 6.01 28.93
N HIS A 169 -22.93 4.78 28.77
CA HIS A 169 -22.96 3.76 29.83
C HIS A 169 -22.13 4.24 31.04
N PRO A 170 -22.57 4.01 32.30
CA PRO A 170 -21.89 4.51 33.50
C PRO A 170 -20.38 4.21 33.56
N LEU A 171 -19.98 2.99 33.19
CA LEU A 171 -18.57 2.59 33.12
C LEU A 171 -17.73 3.38 32.09
N CYS A 172 -18.31 3.73 30.94
CA CYS A 172 -17.62 4.53 29.93
C CYS A 172 -17.54 5.99 30.39
N LYS A 173 -18.64 6.54 30.90
CA LYS A 173 -18.67 7.90 31.47
C LYS A 173 -17.66 8.08 32.59
N ALA A 174 -17.59 7.16 33.54
CA ALA A 174 -16.61 7.23 34.63
C ALA A 174 -15.15 7.28 34.14
N LYS A 175 -14.83 6.50 33.09
CA LYS A 175 -13.49 6.53 32.47
C LYS A 175 -13.23 7.80 31.66
N ILE A 176 -14.25 8.33 30.99
CA ILE A 176 -14.15 9.61 30.28
C ILE A 176 -13.94 10.74 31.29
N ASP A 177 -14.71 10.76 32.39
CA ASP A 177 -14.60 11.77 33.43
C ASP A 177 -13.25 11.70 34.15
N ASP A 178 -12.70 10.51 34.36
CA ASP A 178 -11.36 10.31 34.91
C ASP A 178 -10.27 10.78 33.92
N PHE A 179 -10.43 10.46 32.64
CA PHE A 179 -9.55 10.92 31.57
C PHE A 179 -9.54 12.45 31.44
N LEU A 180 -10.68 13.11 31.58
CA LEU A 180 -10.77 14.57 31.49
C LEU A 180 -10.18 15.32 32.69
N LYS A 181 -9.90 14.63 33.80
CA LYS A 181 -9.37 15.23 35.04
C LYS A 181 -7.84 15.11 35.17
N GLN A 182 -7.20 14.37 34.28
CA GLN A 182 -5.78 14.07 34.35
C GLN A 182 -5.05 14.73 33.18
N ASP A 183 -3.84 15.23 33.46
CA ASP A 183 -2.91 15.65 32.41
C ASP A 183 -2.08 14.46 31.96
N PHE A 184 -1.97 14.25 30.64
CA PHE A 184 -1.25 13.13 30.04
C PHE A 184 -0.21 13.62 29.04
N ASP A 185 0.85 12.83 28.85
CA ASP A 185 1.62 12.87 27.61
C ASP A 185 0.77 12.30 26.45
N SER A 186 1.11 12.67 25.21
CA SER A 186 0.33 12.30 24.01
C SER A 186 0.16 10.80 23.80
N GLU A 187 1.16 9.99 24.19
CA GLU A 187 1.17 8.54 23.95
C GLU A 187 0.28 7.80 24.97
N LYS A 188 0.36 8.20 26.24
CA LYS A 188 -0.54 7.71 27.29
C LYS A 188 -1.99 8.13 27.04
N ALA A 189 -2.20 9.37 26.58
CA ALA A 189 -3.53 9.86 26.23
C ALA A 189 -4.16 9.01 25.13
N ALA A 190 -3.42 8.72 24.04
CA ALA A 190 -3.90 7.91 22.93
C ALA A 190 -4.26 6.48 23.38
N THR A 191 -3.42 5.88 24.22
CA THR A 191 -3.63 4.51 24.72
C THR A 191 -4.88 4.41 25.59
N LEU A 192 -5.03 5.32 26.57
CA LEU A 192 -6.18 5.33 27.47
C LEU A 192 -7.48 5.64 26.73
N PHE A 193 -7.45 6.59 25.80
CA PHE A 193 -8.60 6.93 24.98
C PHE A 193 -9.01 5.75 24.09
N ALA A 194 -8.04 5.06 23.47
CA ALA A 194 -8.33 3.85 22.69
C ALA A 194 -9.02 2.78 23.55
N ASP A 195 -8.62 2.59 24.81
CA ASP A 195 -9.25 1.62 25.70
C ASP A 195 -10.68 1.99 26.08
N ILE A 196 -10.98 3.29 26.22
CA ILE A 196 -12.36 3.78 26.39
C ILE A 196 -13.19 3.44 25.15
N LEU A 197 -12.66 3.68 23.94
CA LEU A 197 -13.35 3.34 22.69
C LEU A 197 -13.57 1.83 22.55
N LYS A 198 -12.60 0.99 22.94
CA LYS A 198 -12.75 -0.47 22.95
C LYS A 198 -13.83 -0.92 23.93
N LEU A 199 -13.92 -0.29 25.11
CA LEU A 199 -14.97 -0.58 26.09
C LEU A 199 -16.36 -0.23 25.55
N ALA A 200 -16.50 0.96 24.95
CA ALA A 200 -17.74 1.38 24.29
C ALA A 200 -18.11 0.43 23.13
N ALA A 201 -17.12 0.00 22.35
CA ALA A 201 -17.32 -0.94 21.25
C ALA A 201 -17.79 -2.32 21.73
N SER A 202 -17.24 -2.79 22.85
CA SER A 202 -17.67 -4.03 23.51
C SER A 202 -19.11 -3.91 23.99
N LYS A 203 -19.45 -2.81 24.66
CA LYS A 203 -20.80 -2.53 25.15
C LYS A 203 -21.83 -2.35 24.04
N ALA A 204 -21.42 -1.83 22.88
CA ALA A 204 -22.25 -1.71 21.69
C ALA A 204 -22.38 -3.02 20.90
N CYS A 205 -21.71 -4.11 21.33
CA CYS A 205 -21.65 -5.40 20.66
C CYS A 205 -21.20 -5.31 19.18
N ILE A 206 -20.33 -4.34 18.86
CA ILE A 206 -19.82 -4.14 17.50
C ILE A 206 -18.53 -4.93 17.23
N PHE A 207 -17.86 -5.40 18.28
CA PHE A 207 -16.72 -6.31 18.16
C PHE A 207 -17.19 -7.74 17.89
N LYS A 208 -16.80 -8.32 16.76
CA LYS A 208 -17.05 -9.73 16.47
C LYS A 208 -15.75 -10.52 16.47
N LYS A 209 -15.65 -11.50 17.37
CA LYS A 209 -14.71 -12.61 17.21
C LYS A 209 -15.17 -13.46 16.02
N LYS A 210 -14.23 -13.98 15.22
CA LYS A 210 -14.54 -14.75 14.01
C LYS A 210 -15.50 -15.91 14.31
N TYR A 211 -16.33 -16.25 13.32
CA TYR A 211 -17.15 -17.47 13.27
C TYR A 211 -16.26 -18.69 13.54
N GLU A 212 -16.60 -19.50 14.56
CA GLU A 212 -16.06 -20.86 14.67
C GLU A 212 -16.58 -21.66 13.47
N LYS A 213 -15.68 -22.12 12.58
CA LYS A 213 -16.06 -23.11 11.57
C LYS A 213 -16.57 -24.34 12.34
N LYS A 214 -17.88 -24.63 12.29
CA LYS A 214 -18.40 -25.95 12.68
C LYS A 214 -17.59 -26.96 11.89
N LYS A 215 -16.82 -27.81 12.58
CA LYS A 215 -16.19 -28.97 11.95
C LYS A 215 -17.33 -29.80 11.36
N ASP A 216 -17.39 -29.89 10.04
CA ASP A 216 -18.22 -30.89 9.40
C ASP A 216 -17.80 -32.25 9.96
N LYS A 217 -18.73 -32.92 10.64
CA LYS A 217 -18.59 -34.33 10.99
C LYS A 217 -18.48 -35.06 9.66
N LYS A 218 -17.28 -35.52 9.31
CA LYS A 218 -17.13 -36.56 8.30
C LYS A 218 -17.98 -37.75 8.75
N MET A 219 -18.94 -38.13 7.89
CA MET A 219 -19.60 -39.43 7.94
C MET A 219 -18.58 -40.55 7.78
#